data_AF-A0A316DBY3-F1
#
_entry.id   AF-A0A316DBY3-F1
#
_cell.length_a   1.000
_cell.length_b   1.000
_cell.length_c   1.000
_cell.angle_alpha   90.00
_cell.angle_beta   90.00
_cell.angle_gamma   90.00
#
_symmetry.space_group_name_H-M   'P 1'
#
loop_
_entity.id
_entity.type
_entity.pdbx_description
1 polymer ?
#
loop_
_entity_poly.entity_id
_entity_poly.type
_entity_poly.pdbx_seq_one_letter_code
_entity_poly.pdbx_strand_id
1 'polypeptide(L)'
;MSNLDKTMIFRPDEQNDLLNEILETVVPALREQGYEPARQLAGFIVTGESNYITSSGGARAAMAKMDRLLAVEQVLQDYLKIKGF
;
A
#
# COMPACT_ATOMS: atom_id res chain seq x y z
N MET A 1 -13.73 8.90 -29.75
CA MET A 1 -12.36 8.36 -29.86
C MET A 1 -12.05 7.63 -28.57
N SER A 2 -11.85 6.32 -28.66
CA SER A 2 -11.82 5.38 -27.55
C SER A 2 -10.56 5.57 -26.71
N ASN A 3 -10.72 6.04 -25.47
CA ASN A 3 -9.63 5.99 -24.49
C ASN A 3 -9.51 4.54 -24.01
N LEU A 4 -8.37 3.96 -24.35
CA LEU A 4 -7.93 2.64 -23.96
C LEU A 4 -7.66 2.64 -22.44
N ASP A 5 -8.66 2.26 -21.66
CA ASP A 5 -8.45 1.67 -20.33
C ASP A 5 -7.71 0.34 -20.53
N LYS A 6 -6.41 0.43 -20.80
CA LYS A 6 -5.52 -0.73 -20.73
C LYS A 6 -5.38 -1.06 -19.27
N THR A 7 -6.19 -2.00 -18.80
CA THR A 7 -5.87 -2.77 -17.60
C THR A 7 -4.52 -3.42 -17.86
N MET A 8 -3.46 -2.75 -17.42
CA MET A 8 -2.12 -3.32 -17.36
C MET A 8 -2.25 -4.55 -16.47
N ILE A 9 -2.09 -5.73 -17.07
CA ILE A 9 -2.07 -6.99 -16.32
C ILE A 9 -0.71 -7.05 -15.65
N PHE A 10 -0.61 -6.45 -14.47
CA PHE A 10 0.56 -6.60 -13.61
C PHE A 10 0.63 -8.06 -13.15
N ARG A 11 1.82 -8.65 -13.25
CA ARG A 11 2.04 -9.99 -12.73
C ARG A 11 2.06 -9.94 -11.19
N PRO A 12 1.59 -10.99 -10.49
CA PRO A 12 1.59 -11.02 -9.02
C PRO A 12 2.95 -10.68 -8.40
N ASP A 13 4.05 -11.08 -9.06
CA ASP A 13 5.41 -10.82 -8.60
C ASP A 13 5.75 -9.31 -8.64
N GLU A 14 5.45 -8.63 -9.75
CA GLU A 14 5.71 -7.18 -9.93
C GLU A 14 4.87 -6.32 -8.99
N GLN A 15 3.67 -6.79 -8.64
CA GLN A 15 2.76 -6.09 -7.75
C GLN A 15 3.20 -6.16 -6.29
N ASN A 16 3.75 -7.31 -5.89
CA ASN A 16 4.37 -7.48 -4.59
C ASN A 16 5.59 -6.59 -4.41
N ASP A 17 6.42 -6.48 -5.44
CA ASP A 17 7.58 -5.59 -5.43
C ASP A 17 7.16 -4.13 -5.24
N LEU A 18 6.13 -3.67 -5.97
CA LEU A 18 5.60 -2.31 -5.82
C LEU A 18 5.05 -2.04 -4.40
N LEU A 19 4.32 -2.99 -3.82
CA LEU A 19 3.81 -2.85 -2.46
C LEU A 19 4.96 -2.71 -1.45
N ASN A 20 6.00 -3.53 -1.59
CA ASN A 20 7.19 -3.47 -0.74
C ASN A 20 7.91 -2.13 -0.86
N GLU A 21 8.13 -1.62 -2.08
CA GLU A 21 8.75 -0.31 -2.32
C GLU A 21 7.97 0.84 -1.66
N ILE A 22 6.63 0.79 -1.74
CA ILE A 22 5.78 1.79 -1.09
C ILE A 22 5.93 1.72 0.43
N LEU A 23 5.93 0.52 1.01
CA LEU A 23 6.08 0.33 2.46
C LEU A 23 7.47 0.76 2.96
N GLU A 24 8.53 0.51 2.19
CA GLU A 24 9.90 0.98 2.48
C GLU A 24 10.00 2.50 2.54
N THR A 25 9.20 3.21 1.73
CA THR A 25 9.13 4.68 1.76
C THR A 25 8.28 5.19 2.93
N VAL A 26 7.13 4.55 3.17
CA VAL A 26 6.09 5.11 4.03
C VAL A 26 6.31 4.77 5.50
N VAL A 27 6.77 3.55 5.82
CA VAL A 27 6.96 3.10 7.20
C VAL A 27 7.98 3.95 7.96
N PRO A 28 9.18 4.26 7.40
CA PRO A 28 10.13 5.15 8.08
C PRO A 28 9.55 6.55 8.30
N ALA A 29 8.90 7.14 7.28
CA ALA A 29 8.31 8.47 7.38
C ALA A 29 7.22 8.56 8.46
N LEU A 30 6.42 7.51 8.64
CA LEU A 30 5.43 7.43 9.72
C LEU A 30 6.11 7.33 11.09
N ARG A 31 7.13 6.49 11.22
CA ARG A 31 7.87 6.29 12.48
C ARG A 31 8.61 7.55 12.93
N GLU A 32 9.26 8.26 12.01
CA GLU A 32 9.98 9.51 12.28
C GLU A 32 9.06 10.60 12.85
N GLN A 33 7.78 10.57 12.48
CA GLN A 33 6.77 11.50 12.96
C GLN A 33 6.01 10.99 14.19
N GLY A 34 6.38 9.82 14.73
CA GLY A 34 5.78 9.22 15.92
C GLY A 34 4.43 8.54 15.68
N TYR A 35 4.10 8.20 14.44
CA TYR A 35 2.88 7.47 14.12
C TYR A 35 3.10 5.95 14.14
N GLU A 36 2.08 5.20 14.56
CA GLU A 36 2.03 3.74 14.46
C GLU A 36 1.75 3.28 13.02
N PRO A 37 2.72 2.69 12.29
CA PRO A 37 2.58 2.45 10.86
C PRO A 37 1.42 1.53 10.51
N ALA A 38 1.23 0.44 11.26
CA ALA A 38 0.15 -0.51 11.01
C ALA A 38 -1.23 0.14 11.14
N ARG A 39 -1.44 0.98 12.17
CA ARG A 39 -2.71 1.71 12.37
C ARG A 39 -2.98 2.70 11.25
N GLN A 40 -1.95 3.44 10.83
CA GLN A 40 -2.09 4.46 9.77
C GLN A 40 -2.32 3.85 8.40
N LEU A 41 -1.55 2.82 8.04
CA LEU A 41 -1.71 2.10 6.78
C LEU A 41 -3.09 1.44 6.71
N ALA A 42 -3.55 0.79 7.78
CA ALA A 42 -4.90 0.23 7.83
C ALA A 42 -5.99 1.30 7.64
N GLY A 43 -5.84 2.45 8.32
CA GLY A 43 -6.75 3.58 8.15
C GLY A 43 -6.82 4.07 6.70
N PHE A 44 -5.66 4.30 6.06
CA PHE A 44 -5.59 4.69 4.66
C PHE A 44 -6.18 3.62 3.72
N ILE A 45 -5.86 2.35 3.91
CA ILE A 45 -6.35 1.27 3.06
C ILE A 45 -7.89 1.23 3.09
N VAL A 46 -8.49 1.33 4.28
CA VAL A 46 -9.95 1.28 4.46
C VAL A 46 -10.63 2.55 3.94
N THR A 47 -10.14 3.75 4.30
CA THR A 47 -10.85 5.01 4.03
C THR A 47 -10.42 5.69 2.72
N GLY A 48 -9.16 5.50 2.32
CA GLY A 48 -8.52 6.25 1.23
C GLY A 48 -8.10 7.66 1.64
N GLU A 49 -8.28 8.06 2.90
CA GLU A 49 -7.99 9.42 3.35
C GLU A 49 -6.49 9.63 3.58
N SER A 50 -5.95 10.67 2.95
CA SER A 50 -4.52 11.00 3.03
C SER A 50 -4.06 11.56 4.38
N ASN A 51 -4.98 11.88 5.30
CA ASN A 51 -4.69 12.32 6.66
C ASN A 51 -3.99 11.23 7.50
N TYR A 52 -4.23 9.95 7.19
CA TYR A 52 -3.53 8.82 7.80
C TYR A 52 -2.05 8.76 7.39
N ILE A 53 -1.67 9.40 6.29
CA ILE A 53 -0.31 9.34 5.75
C ILE A 53 0.37 10.71 5.91
N THR A 54 1.59 10.71 6.46
CA THR A 54 2.42 11.92 6.57
C THR A 54 2.72 12.52 5.19
N SER A 55 2.76 13.84 5.08
CA SER A 55 3.25 14.52 3.87
C SER A 55 4.77 14.48 3.73
N SER A 56 5.49 14.02 4.76
CA SER A 56 6.95 13.94 4.78
C SER A 56 7.47 12.80 3.93
N GLY A 57 8.71 12.92 3.44
CA GLY A 57 9.42 11.81 2.77
C GLY A 57 8.76 11.29 1.49
N GLY A 58 7.86 12.06 0.86
CA GLY A 58 7.13 11.60 -0.32
C GLY A 58 6.09 10.51 -0.05
N ALA A 59 5.78 10.20 1.22
CA ALA A 59 4.94 9.08 1.60
C ALA A 59 3.53 9.12 0.97
N ARG A 60 2.88 10.30 0.91
CA ARG A 60 1.57 10.44 0.23
C ARG A 60 1.65 10.12 -1.26
N ALA A 61 2.72 10.54 -1.94
CA ALA A 61 2.89 10.27 -3.37
C ALA A 61 3.16 8.78 -3.63
N ALA A 62 3.90 8.11 -2.74
CA ALA A 62 4.07 6.66 -2.80
C ALA A 62 2.74 5.92 -2.58
N MET A 63 1.99 6.28 -1.53
CA MET A 63 0.68 5.67 -1.22
C MET A 63 -0.37 5.88 -2.32
N ALA A 64 -0.29 6.98 -3.07
CA ALA A 64 -1.20 7.22 -4.20
C ALA A 64 -1.04 6.21 -5.36
N LYS A 65 0.09 5.50 -5.43
CA LYS A 65 0.34 4.44 -6.42
C LYS A 65 -0.15 3.07 -5.95
N MET A 66 -0.53 2.93 -4.68
CA MET A 66 -0.96 1.66 -4.10
C MET A 66 -2.34 1.27 -4.62
N ASP A 67 -2.46 0.05 -5.12
CA ASP A 67 -3.77 -0.60 -5.23
C ASP A 67 -4.17 -1.14 -3.84
N ARG A 68 -5.18 -0.51 -3.25
CA ARG A 68 -5.64 -0.82 -1.89
C ARG A 68 -6.26 -2.21 -1.79
N LEU A 69 -6.93 -2.69 -2.84
CA LEU A 69 -7.54 -4.02 -2.83
C LEU A 69 -6.44 -5.08 -2.77
N LEU A 70 -5.44 -4.94 -3.62
CA LEU A 70 -4.32 -5.87 -3.70
C LEU A 70 -3.46 -5.86 -2.44
N ALA A 71 -3.26 -4.68 -1.82
CA ALA A 71 -2.60 -4.60 -0.53
C ALA A 71 -3.34 -5.43 0.54
N VAL A 72 -4.67 -5.40 0.56
CA VAL A 72 -5.48 -6.21 1.48
C VAL A 72 -5.38 -7.69 1.13
N GLU A 73 -5.50 -8.05 -0.16
CA GLU A 73 -5.39 -9.43 -0.61
C GLU A 73 -4.05 -10.04 -0.23
N GLN A 74 -2.95 -9.34 -0.49
CA GLN A 74 -1.61 -9.80 -0.15
C GLN A 74 -1.43 -10.00 1.36
N VAL A 75 -1.87 -9.03 2.18
CA VAL A 75 -1.81 -9.14 3.65
C VAL A 75 -2.62 -10.34 4.15
N LEU A 76 -3.80 -10.58 3.58
CA LEU A 76 -4.63 -11.73 3.93
C LEU A 76 -3.99 -13.05 3.48
N GLN A 77 -3.45 -13.13 2.27
CA GLN A 77 -2.74 -14.30 1.76
C GLN A 77 -1.55 -14.66 2.64
N ASP A 78 -0.75 -13.67 3.02
CA ASP A 78 0.40 -13.86 3.92
C ASP A 78 -0.06 -14.33 5.31
N TYR A 79 -1.12 -13.73 5.86
CA TYR A 79 -1.68 -14.16 7.13
C TYR A 79 -2.21 -15.62 7.08
N LEU A 80 -2.95 -15.98 6.04
CA LEU A 80 -3.47 -17.34 5.84
C LEU A 80 -2.33 -18.34 5.71
N LYS A 81 -1.30 -18.03 4.91
CA LYS A 81 -0.09 -18.84 4.75
C LYS A 81 0.64 -19.04 6.08
N ILE A 82 0.80 -17.97 6.88
CA ILE A 82 1.41 -18.05 8.23
C ILE A 82 0.61 -18.97 9.16
N LYS A 83 -0.71 -18.99 9.02
CA LYS A 83 -1.60 -19.85 9.81
C LYS A 83 -1.73 -21.27 9.26
N GLY A 84 -1.17 -21.55 8.08
CA GLY A 84 -1.24 -22.87 7.45
C GLY A 84 -2.62 -23.23 6.91
N PHE A 85 -3.42 -22.22 6.54
CA PHE A 85 -4.65 -22.42 5.75
C PHE A 85 -4.31 -22.69 4.29
#